data_AF-A0A818VL09-F1
#
_entry.id   AF-A0A818VL09-F1
#
_cell.length_a   1.000
_cell.length_b   1.000
_cell.length_c   1.000
_cell.angle_alpha   90.00
_cell.angle_beta   90.00
_cell.angle_gamma   90.00
#
_symmetry.space_group_name_H-M   'P 1'
#
loop_
_entity.id
_entity.type
_entity.pdbx_description
1 polymer ?
#
loop_
_entity_poly.entity_id
_entity_poly.type
_entity_poly.pdbx_seq_one_letter_code
_entity_poly.pdbx_strand_id
1 'polypeptide(L)'
;MQMLHLLLLTVAVACLNANAVPEDAARAQAIARNTAACEKWFKAEPHPLPFLEQTRNCPCRISTSFPKEFSDGGAVWKTDAGCGASSQPNTCNYHKGAWGCYRHAYKSKGPGAQCCYDRSGNWMSDPHAGAGTLDRERAPDNILNLIQWNAHNKHDVIPWDNCCKDPSMPRDVCQWYYDKRPPGQCTSYNL
;
A
#
# COMPACT_ATOMS: atom_id res chain seq x y z
N MET A 1 -49.34 -31.38 -20.34
CA MET A 1 -49.06 -30.44 -19.23
C MET A 1 -47.57 -30.30 -18.88
N GLN A 2 -46.62 -30.68 -19.77
CA GLN A 2 -45.17 -30.61 -19.51
C GLN A 2 -44.43 -29.50 -20.27
N MET A 3 -45.00 -28.94 -21.34
CA MET A 3 -44.36 -27.84 -22.09
C MET A 3 -44.42 -26.48 -21.39
N LEU A 4 -45.38 -26.27 -20.48
CA LEU A 4 -45.54 -24.98 -19.80
C LEU A 4 -44.46 -24.74 -18.72
N HIS A 5 -43.93 -25.80 -18.10
CA HIS A 5 -42.87 -25.70 -17.09
C HIS A 5 -41.49 -25.46 -17.71
N LEU A 6 -41.23 -25.95 -18.93
CA LEU A 6 -39.95 -25.73 -19.61
C LEU A 6 -39.81 -24.31 -20.16
N LEU A 7 -40.92 -23.66 -20.56
CA LEU A 7 -40.94 -22.26 -20.99
C LEU A 7 -40.74 -21.28 -19.82
N LEU A 8 -41.24 -21.59 -18.63
CA LEU A 8 -41.07 -20.75 -17.44
C LEU A 8 -39.62 -20.76 -16.91
N LEU A 9 -38.91 -21.90 -17.01
CA LEU A 9 -37.51 -21.99 -16.62
C LEU A 9 -36.56 -21.26 -17.58
N THR A 10 -36.82 -21.27 -18.89
CA THR A 10 -35.95 -20.58 -19.87
C THR A 10 -36.13 -19.06 -19.84
N VAL A 11 -37.34 -18.56 -19.60
CA VAL A 11 -37.59 -17.12 -19.43
C VAL A 11 -36.97 -16.58 -18.13
N ALA A 12 -36.98 -17.35 -17.04
CA ALA A 12 -36.35 -16.95 -15.77
C ALA A 12 -34.81 -16.81 -15.90
N VAL A 13 -34.14 -17.71 -16.60
CA VAL A 13 -32.68 -17.65 -16.83
C VAL A 13 -32.30 -16.51 -17.78
N ALA A 14 -33.12 -16.22 -18.80
CA ALA A 14 -32.89 -15.11 -19.72
C ALA A 14 -33.05 -13.73 -19.03
N CYS A 15 -34.01 -13.58 -18.10
CA CYS A 15 -34.21 -12.35 -17.35
C CYS A 15 -33.14 -12.12 -16.26
N LEU A 16 -32.52 -13.18 -15.74
CA LEU A 16 -31.40 -13.06 -14.79
C LEU A 16 -30.09 -12.61 -15.47
N ASN A 17 -29.86 -13.03 -16.73
CA ASN A 17 -28.66 -12.66 -17.50
C ASN A 17 -28.77 -11.31 -18.23
N ALA A 18 -29.98 -10.77 -18.44
CA ALA A 18 -30.18 -9.48 -19.11
C ALA A 18 -29.71 -8.26 -18.29
N ASN A 19 -29.40 -8.44 -16.99
CA ASN A 19 -28.92 -7.39 -16.09
C ASN A 19 -27.46 -7.58 -15.64
N ALA A 20 -26.73 -8.54 -16.20
CA ALA A 20 -25.32 -8.73 -15.89
C ALA A 20 -24.51 -7.62 -16.57
N VAL A 21 -23.95 -6.69 -15.78
CA VAL A 21 -22.95 -5.75 -16.30
C VAL A 21 -21.74 -6.56 -16.76
N PRO A 22 -21.28 -6.40 -18.01
CA PRO A 22 -20.07 -7.07 -18.47
C PRO A 22 -18.90 -6.75 -17.54
N GLU A 23 -18.03 -7.72 -17.26
CA GLU A 23 -16.89 -7.58 -16.34
C GLU A 23 -16.03 -6.35 -16.68
N ASP A 24 -15.79 -6.11 -17.98
CA ASP A 24 -15.04 -4.95 -18.45
C ASP A 24 -15.71 -3.61 -18.13
N ALA A 25 -17.05 -3.54 -18.23
CA ALA A 25 -17.80 -2.32 -17.92
C ALA A 25 -17.82 -2.07 -16.40
N ALA A 26 -17.97 -3.11 -15.59
CA ALA A 26 -17.89 -3.03 -14.14
C ALA A 26 -16.49 -2.57 -13.68
N ARG A 27 -15.44 -3.09 -14.33
CA ARG A 27 -14.05 -2.71 -14.08
C ARG A 27 -13.76 -1.26 -14.47
N ALA A 28 -14.20 -0.82 -15.65
CA ALA A 28 -14.05 0.57 -16.08
C ALA A 28 -14.75 1.54 -15.12
N GLN A 29 -15.95 1.18 -14.64
CA GLN A 29 -16.67 1.98 -13.65
C GLN A 29 -15.93 2.03 -12.31
N ALA A 30 -15.31 0.93 -11.88
CA ALA A 30 -14.48 0.89 -10.68
C ALA A 30 -13.25 1.80 -10.79
N ILE A 31 -12.52 1.73 -11.92
CA ILE A 31 -11.36 2.59 -12.18
C ILE A 31 -11.76 4.07 -12.14
N ALA A 32 -12.88 4.44 -12.76
CA ALA A 32 -13.37 5.83 -12.75
C ALA A 32 -13.71 6.32 -11.33
N ARG A 33 -14.41 5.51 -10.52
CA ARG A 33 -14.71 5.84 -9.12
C ARG A 33 -13.45 5.98 -8.28
N ASN A 34 -12.53 5.05 -8.42
CA ASN A 34 -11.27 5.02 -7.68
C ASN A 34 -10.37 6.21 -8.05
N THR A 35 -10.31 6.57 -9.33
CA THR A 35 -9.61 7.76 -9.82
C THR A 35 -10.16 9.04 -9.18
N ALA A 36 -11.48 9.23 -9.16
CA ALA A 36 -12.11 10.39 -8.53
C ALA A 36 -11.87 10.43 -7.01
N ALA A 37 -11.89 9.27 -6.34
CA ALA A 37 -11.59 9.17 -4.92
C ALA A 37 -10.12 9.51 -4.61
N CYS A 38 -9.18 8.99 -5.42
CA CYS A 38 -7.76 9.27 -5.33
C CYS A 38 -7.48 10.77 -5.55
N GLU A 39 -8.06 11.38 -6.59
CA GLU A 39 -7.91 12.80 -6.89
C GLU A 39 -8.40 13.68 -5.73
N LYS A 40 -9.59 13.37 -5.19
CA LYS A 40 -10.17 14.10 -4.05
C LYS A 40 -9.26 14.01 -2.83
N TRP A 41 -8.74 12.82 -2.53
CA TRP A 41 -7.79 12.64 -1.45
C TRP A 41 -6.49 13.41 -1.70
N PHE A 42 -5.90 13.31 -2.89
CA PHE A 42 -4.64 13.98 -3.26
C PHE A 42 -4.72 15.49 -3.07
N LYS A 43 -5.84 16.11 -3.47
CA LYS A 43 -6.08 17.55 -3.30
C LYS A 43 -6.25 17.96 -1.83
N ALA A 44 -6.82 17.09 -1.00
CA ALA A 44 -7.05 17.36 0.43
C ALA A 44 -5.83 17.03 1.31
N GLU A 45 -4.97 16.12 0.85
CA GLU A 45 -3.85 15.63 1.63
C GLU A 45 -2.75 16.70 1.74
N PRO A 46 -2.24 17.00 2.95
CA PRO A 46 -1.15 17.96 3.14
C PRO A 46 0.13 17.57 2.38
N HIS A 47 1.02 18.56 2.21
CA HIS A 47 2.35 18.32 1.66
C HIS A 47 3.11 17.29 2.52
N PRO A 48 3.89 16.37 1.94
CA PRO A 48 4.56 15.30 2.70
C PRO A 48 5.73 15.79 3.57
N LEU A 49 6.40 16.88 3.19
CA LEU A 49 7.64 17.34 3.86
C LEU A 49 7.55 17.46 5.38
N PRO A 50 6.52 18.09 5.98
CA PRO A 50 6.43 18.19 7.44
C PRO A 50 6.35 16.84 8.15
N PHE A 51 5.89 15.78 7.47
CA PHE A 51 5.85 14.43 8.03
C PHE A 51 7.19 13.71 7.81
N LEU A 52 7.82 13.89 6.65
CA LEU A 52 9.15 13.34 6.38
C LEU A 52 10.20 13.87 7.37
N GLU A 53 10.16 15.18 7.68
CA GLU A 53 11.03 15.81 8.68
C GLU A 53 10.84 15.25 10.10
N GLN A 54 9.70 14.62 10.36
CA GLN A 54 9.39 13.92 11.61
C GLN A 54 9.71 12.42 11.55
N THR A 55 10.30 11.93 10.46
CA THR A 55 10.73 10.54 10.32
C THR A 55 12.24 10.45 10.17
N ARG A 56 12.78 9.28 10.46
CA ARG A 56 14.20 9.01 10.22
C ARG A 56 14.39 8.61 8.76
N ASN A 57 15.45 9.09 8.13
CA ASN A 57 15.90 8.58 6.83
C ASN A 57 16.17 7.08 6.90
N CYS A 58 15.85 6.37 5.82
CA CYS A 58 16.11 4.95 5.71
C CYS A 58 17.62 4.66 5.72
N PRO A 59 18.06 3.55 6.32
CA PRO A 59 19.39 3.01 6.05
C PRO A 59 19.54 2.76 4.54
N CYS A 60 20.64 3.20 3.93
CA CYS A 60 20.85 2.95 2.49
C CYS A 60 21.08 1.46 2.18
N ARG A 61 21.57 0.70 3.18
CA ARG A 61 21.78 -0.74 3.07
C ARG A 61 21.42 -1.43 4.37
N ILE A 62 21.02 -2.69 4.26
CA ILE A 62 20.84 -3.61 5.38
C ILE A 62 21.54 -4.93 5.09
N SER A 63 21.66 -5.78 6.12
CA SER A 63 22.15 -7.15 5.95
C SER A 63 21.24 -7.95 5.01
N THR A 64 21.84 -8.74 4.12
CA THR A 64 21.14 -9.69 3.24
C THR A 64 20.48 -10.84 4.01
N SER A 65 20.74 -10.98 5.31
CA SER A 65 20.03 -11.90 6.20
C SER A 65 18.63 -11.40 6.60
N PHE A 66 18.28 -10.13 6.35
CA PHE A 66 17.00 -9.53 6.71
C PHE A 66 16.56 -9.85 8.15
N PRO A 67 17.32 -9.40 9.17
CA PRO A 67 17.00 -9.69 10.57
C PRO A 67 15.63 -9.12 10.93
N LYS A 68 14.91 -9.74 11.87
CA LYS A 68 13.58 -9.28 12.33
C LYS A 68 13.60 -7.83 12.86
N GLU A 69 14.73 -7.44 13.43
CA GLU A 69 14.98 -6.12 13.96
C GLU A 69 16.47 -5.79 13.80
N PHE A 70 16.80 -4.52 13.57
CA PHE A 70 18.18 -4.03 13.63
C PHE A 70 18.23 -2.59 14.12
N SER A 71 19.43 -2.14 14.50
CA SER A 71 19.70 -0.76 14.91
C SER A 71 20.54 -0.05 13.86
N ASP A 72 20.18 1.20 13.53
CA ASP A 72 20.98 2.10 12.69
C ASP A 72 21.04 3.46 13.38
N GLY A 73 22.25 3.92 13.70
CA GLY A 73 22.51 5.16 14.47
C GLY A 73 21.54 5.39 15.63
N GLY A 74 21.30 4.36 16.44
CA GLY A 74 20.44 4.39 17.64
C GLY A 74 18.94 4.22 17.41
N ALA A 75 18.47 4.16 16.16
CA ALA A 75 17.07 3.87 15.84
C ALA A 75 16.86 2.37 15.62
N VAL A 76 15.80 1.85 16.23
CA VAL A 76 15.37 0.45 16.06
C VAL A 76 14.38 0.35 14.90
N TRP A 77 14.71 -0.51 13.94
CA TRP A 77 13.92 -0.81 12.75
C TRP A 77 13.36 -2.22 12.85
N LYS A 78 12.05 -2.37 12.68
CA LYS A 78 11.36 -3.68 12.79
C LYS A 78 10.83 -4.12 11.44
N THR A 79 10.92 -5.41 11.13
CA THR A 79 10.36 -5.95 9.89
C THR A 79 8.88 -5.62 9.77
N ASP A 80 8.48 -5.22 8.58
CA ASP A 80 7.07 -5.08 8.24
C ASP A 80 6.41 -6.47 8.14
N ALA A 81 5.42 -6.73 8.99
CA ALA A 81 4.68 -7.99 8.96
C ALA A 81 3.96 -8.23 7.63
N GLY A 82 3.62 -7.17 6.89
CA GLY A 82 3.05 -7.24 5.55
C GLY A 82 4.08 -7.35 4.42
N CYS A 83 5.38 -7.34 4.71
CA CYS A 83 6.44 -7.45 3.70
C CYS A 83 7.77 -7.91 4.33
N GLY A 84 7.78 -9.13 4.88
CA GLY A 84 8.98 -9.76 5.43
C GLY A 84 9.71 -10.62 4.40
N ALA A 85 11.04 -10.61 4.40
CA ALA A 85 11.86 -11.43 3.52
C ALA A 85 11.60 -12.94 3.65
N SER A 86 11.25 -13.39 4.86
CA SER A 86 10.85 -14.78 5.14
C SER A 86 9.57 -15.22 4.44
N SER A 87 8.83 -14.29 3.84
CA SER A 87 7.50 -14.49 3.27
C SER A 87 7.46 -14.18 1.77
N GLN A 88 8.62 -14.00 1.13
CA GLN A 88 8.76 -13.76 -0.31
C GLN A 88 8.42 -14.99 -1.16
N PRO A 89 8.09 -14.84 -2.46
CA PRO A 89 8.20 -13.65 -3.31
C PRO A 89 6.97 -12.72 -3.41
N ASN A 90 5.84 -13.03 -2.77
CA ASN A 90 4.55 -12.40 -3.12
C ASN A 90 3.76 -11.81 -1.94
N THR A 91 4.42 -11.46 -0.83
CA THR A 91 3.69 -10.95 0.35
C THR A 91 3.66 -9.44 0.47
N CYS A 92 4.53 -8.73 -0.24
CA CYS A 92 4.59 -7.27 -0.24
C CYS A 92 3.49 -6.65 -1.10
N ASN A 93 2.22 -6.86 -0.73
CA ASN A 93 1.06 -6.44 -1.52
C ASN A 93 1.05 -4.93 -1.85
N TYR A 94 1.52 -4.11 -0.90
CA TYR A 94 1.62 -2.66 -1.03
C TYR A 94 2.92 -2.18 -1.70
N HIS A 95 3.94 -3.05 -1.77
CA HIS A 95 5.31 -2.75 -2.24
C HIS A 95 5.80 -3.85 -3.19
N LYS A 96 5.02 -4.12 -4.24
CA LYS A 96 5.33 -5.20 -5.19
C LYS A 96 6.70 -4.96 -5.82
N GLY A 97 7.60 -5.92 -5.68
CA GLY A 97 9.00 -5.83 -6.13
C GLY A 97 10.02 -5.73 -4.99
N ALA A 98 9.61 -5.33 -3.78
CA ALA A 98 10.47 -5.38 -2.60
C ALA A 98 10.75 -6.81 -2.14
N TRP A 99 11.97 -7.05 -1.66
CA TRP A 99 12.34 -8.29 -0.98
C TRP A 99 12.05 -8.24 0.52
N GLY A 100 12.09 -7.07 1.14
CA GLY A 100 11.65 -6.91 2.52
C GLY A 100 11.61 -5.46 2.92
N CYS A 101 10.71 -5.13 3.85
CA CYS A 101 10.56 -3.78 4.37
C CYS A 101 10.69 -3.73 5.89
N TYR A 102 11.06 -2.55 6.37
CA TYR A 102 11.20 -2.24 7.79
C TYR A 102 10.44 -0.97 8.12
N ARG A 103 9.87 -0.91 9.31
CA ARG A 103 9.17 0.24 9.84
C ARG A 103 9.91 0.87 11.01
N HIS A 104 9.85 2.19 11.09
CA HIS A 104 10.32 2.98 12.22
C HIS A 104 9.41 4.18 12.47
N ALA A 105 9.27 4.56 13.74
CA ALA A 105 8.63 5.80 14.15
C ALA A 105 9.23 6.28 15.46
N TYR A 106 9.38 7.59 15.63
CA TYR A 106 9.91 8.18 16.87
C TYR A 106 8.90 8.17 18.03
N LYS A 107 7.60 8.12 17.71
CA LYS A 107 6.50 8.22 18.67
C LYS A 107 5.52 7.07 18.45
N SER A 108 4.70 6.81 19.46
CA SER A 108 3.63 5.81 19.39
C SER A 108 2.47 6.21 18.47
N LYS A 109 2.40 7.49 18.08
CA LYS A 109 1.41 8.08 17.16
C LYS A 109 2.10 9.08 16.22
N GLY A 110 1.48 9.35 15.06
CA GLY A 110 2.02 10.23 14.04
C GLY A 110 2.85 9.49 12.99
N PRO A 111 3.72 10.20 12.25
CA PRO A 111 4.37 9.65 11.06
C PRO A 111 5.30 8.47 11.34
N GLY A 112 5.37 7.58 10.35
CA GLY A 112 6.31 6.45 10.32
C GLY A 112 7.06 6.38 9.00
N ALA A 113 8.32 5.97 9.05
CA ALA A 113 9.06 5.57 7.87
C ALA A 113 8.82 4.07 7.63
N GLN A 114 8.55 3.70 6.39
CA GLN A 114 8.63 2.32 5.93
C GLN A 114 9.65 2.25 4.78
N CYS A 115 10.72 1.51 5.01
CA CYS A 115 11.87 1.42 4.12
C CYS A 115 11.90 0.03 3.49
N CYS A 116 11.89 -0.06 2.17
CA CYS A 116 11.91 -1.32 1.44
C CYS A 116 13.22 -1.52 0.70
N TYR A 117 13.62 -2.77 0.59
CA TYR A 117 14.93 -3.18 0.09
C TYR A 117 14.82 -4.28 -0.96
N ASP A 118 15.75 -4.26 -1.91
CA ASP A 118 15.93 -5.36 -2.86
C ASP A 118 16.56 -6.59 -2.18
N ARG A 119 16.69 -7.70 -2.92
CA ARG A 119 17.26 -8.95 -2.38
C ARG A 119 18.71 -8.81 -1.89
N SER A 120 19.44 -7.80 -2.38
CA SER A 120 20.82 -7.50 -1.99
C SER A 120 20.91 -6.56 -0.78
N GLY A 121 19.75 -6.21 -0.19
CA GLY A 121 19.67 -5.31 0.95
C GLY A 121 19.89 -3.84 0.57
N ASN A 122 19.76 -3.45 -0.70
CA ASN A 122 19.85 -2.04 -1.10
C ASN A 122 18.49 -1.35 -0.94
N TRP A 123 18.48 -0.14 -0.39
CA TRP A 123 17.26 0.66 -0.30
C TRP A 123 16.72 0.99 -1.70
N MET A 124 15.40 0.90 -1.83
CA MET A 124 14.69 1.15 -3.09
C MET A 124 14.10 2.55 -3.08
N SER A 125 14.35 3.32 -4.15
CA SER A 125 13.86 4.70 -4.30
C SER A 125 12.66 4.83 -5.24
N ASP A 126 12.45 3.87 -6.15
CA ASP A 126 11.33 3.91 -7.11
C ASP A 126 10.09 3.24 -6.50
N PRO A 127 9.02 4.00 -6.19
CA PRO A 127 7.80 3.43 -5.62
C PRO A 127 7.10 2.46 -6.57
N HIS A 128 7.23 2.64 -7.90
CA HIS A 128 6.66 1.71 -8.88
C HIS A 128 7.43 0.39 -8.97
N ALA A 129 8.65 0.35 -8.42
CA ALA A 129 9.45 -0.87 -8.30
C ALA A 129 9.31 -1.54 -6.92
N GLY A 130 8.49 -0.99 -6.02
CA GLY A 130 8.29 -1.52 -4.67
C GLY A 130 9.08 -0.79 -3.59
N ALA A 131 9.48 0.46 -3.79
CA ALA A 131 9.98 1.27 -2.68
C ALA A 131 8.93 1.38 -1.56
N GLY A 132 9.41 1.64 -0.35
CA GLY A 132 8.55 1.85 0.82
C GLY A 132 7.82 3.18 0.74
N THR A 133 7.05 3.50 1.77
CA THR A 133 6.30 4.75 1.83
C THR A 133 6.49 5.44 3.17
N LEU A 134 6.41 6.77 3.17
CA LEU A 134 6.00 7.51 4.35
C LEU A 134 4.60 7.02 4.76
N ASP A 135 4.41 6.67 6.03
CA ASP A 135 3.08 6.61 6.64
C ASP A 135 2.81 7.95 7.32
N ARG A 136 1.69 8.62 7.01
CA ARG A 136 1.28 9.80 7.78
C ARG A 136 0.93 9.40 9.21
N GLU A 137 0.35 8.23 9.38
CA GLU A 137 0.03 7.63 10.66
C GLU A 137 0.63 6.23 10.68
N ARG A 138 1.65 6.01 11.52
CA ARG A 138 2.31 4.70 11.61
C ARG A 138 1.31 3.58 11.82
N ALA A 139 1.56 2.43 11.17
CA ALA A 139 0.86 1.20 11.51
C ALA A 139 1.09 0.87 13.01
N PRO A 140 0.04 0.42 13.73
CA PRO A 140 0.20 0.04 15.14
C PRO A 140 0.99 -1.27 15.26
N ASP A 141 1.80 -1.38 16.32
CA ASP A 141 2.49 -2.64 16.65
C ASP A 141 1.52 -3.76 17.06
N ASN A 142 0.29 -3.39 17.45
CA ASN A 142 -0.77 -4.30 17.86
C ASN A 142 -2.09 -3.88 17.20
N ILE A 143 -2.73 -4.83 16.50
CA ILE A 143 -4.01 -4.66 15.82
C ILE A 143 -5.15 -4.18 16.74
N LEU A 144 -5.06 -4.43 18.05
CA LEU A 144 -6.04 -3.99 19.04
C LEU A 144 -6.00 -2.48 19.32
N ASN A 145 -4.97 -1.76 18.87
CA ASN A 145 -4.96 -0.30 18.89
C ASN A 145 -5.82 0.25 17.74
N LEU A 146 -7.15 0.10 17.87
CA LEU A 146 -8.13 0.42 16.84
C LEU A 146 -8.08 1.90 16.42
N ILE A 147 -7.75 2.81 17.34
CA ILE A 147 -7.64 4.24 17.04
C ILE A 147 -6.50 4.49 16.04
N GLN A 148 -5.30 3.97 16.33
CA GLN A 148 -4.15 4.12 15.42
C GLN A 148 -4.36 3.34 14.13
N TRP A 149 -4.94 2.14 14.22
CA TRP A 149 -5.30 1.33 13.05
C TRP A 149 -6.22 2.09 12.09
N ASN A 150 -7.29 2.70 12.61
CA ASN A 150 -8.23 3.48 11.81
C ASN A 150 -7.57 4.72 11.20
N ALA A 151 -6.66 5.37 11.93
CA ALA A 151 -5.91 6.51 11.42
C ALA A 151 -4.99 6.11 10.26
N HIS A 152 -4.18 5.05 10.43
CA HIS A 152 -3.33 4.49 9.39
C HIS A 152 -4.14 4.05 8.15
N ASN A 153 -5.27 3.36 8.35
CA ASN A 153 -6.11 2.93 7.23
C ASN A 153 -6.70 4.11 6.46
N LYS A 154 -7.21 5.12 7.18
CA LYS A 154 -7.81 6.31 6.57
C LYS A 154 -6.79 7.11 5.77
N HIS A 155 -5.57 7.25 6.27
CA HIS A 155 -4.58 8.16 5.71
C HIS A 155 -3.59 7.51 4.75
N ASP A 156 -3.36 6.19 4.86
CA ASP A 156 -2.30 5.52 4.13
C ASP A 156 -2.85 4.34 3.30
N VAL A 157 -3.65 3.45 3.89
CA VAL A 157 -4.11 2.22 3.20
C VAL A 157 -5.24 2.47 2.20
N ILE A 158 -6.32 3.12 2.61
CA ILE A 158 -7.49 3.37 1.75
C ILE A 158 -7.11 4.25 0.54
N PRO A 159 -6.29 5.31 0.69
CA PRO A 159 -5.79 6.05 -0.46
C PRO A 159 -4.99 5.17 -1.42
N TRP A 160 -4.08 4.33 -0.93
CA TRP A 160 -3.35 3.39 -1.78
C TRP A 160 -4.31 2.45 -2.52
N ASP A 161 -5.35 1.95 -1.85
CA ASP A 161 -6.36 1.09 -2.45
C ASP A 161 -7.08 1.76 -3.62
N ASN A 162 -7.42 3.05 -3.47
CA ASN A 162 -8.06 3.84 -4.52
C ASN A 162 -7.09 4.25 -5.64
N CYS A 163 -5.81 4.43 -5.35
CA CYS A 163 -4.85 4.96 -6.33
C CYS A 163 -4.08 3.87 -7.09
N CYS A 164 -3.78 2.74 -6.45
CA CYS A 164 -2.70 1.83 -6.91
C CYS A 164 -3.04 0.32 -6.88
N LYS A 165 -4.07 -0.13 -6.15
CA LYS A 165 -4.32 -1.57 -5.93
C LYS A 165 -4.65 -2.35 -7.20
N ASP A 166 -5.56 -1.82 -8.02
CA ASP A 166 -5.92 -2.43 -9.29
C ASP A 166 -4.77 -2.21 -10.29
N PRO A 167 -4.17 -3.26 -10.87
CA PRO A 167 -3.06 -3.13 -11.82
C PRO A 167 -3.42 -2.39 -13.12
N SER A 168 -4.71 -2.14 -13.39
CA SER A 168 -5.16 -1.29 -14.50
C SER A 168 -5.43 0.15 -14.11
N MET A 169 -5.15 0.57 -12.87
CA MET A 169 -5.13 1.99 -12.55
C MET A 169 -4.07 2.70 -13.40
N PRO A 170 -4.37 3.90 -13.93
CA PRO A 170 -3.37 4.72 -14.60
C PRO A 170 -2.18 5.00 -13.68
N ARG A 171 -0.97 4.90 -14.23
CA ARG A 171 0.27 5.04 -13.46
C ARG A 171 0.41 6.43 -12.83
N ASP A 172 -0.04 7.46 -13.53
CA ASP A 172 -0.10 8.85 -13.07
C ASP A 172 -1.09 9.05 -11.91
N VAL A 173 -2.22 8.33 -11.90
CA VAL A 173 -3.14 8.33 -10.76
C VAL A 173 -2.50 7.67 -9.54
N CYS A 174 -1.79 6.56 -9.73
CA CYS A 174 -1.02 5.96 -8.62
C CYS A 174 0.13 6.87 -8.16
N GLN A 175 0.73 7.65 -9.08
CA GLN A 175 1.78 8.63 -8.73
C GLN A 175 1.26 9.68 -7.74
N TRP A 176 0.00 10.11 -7.81
CA TRP A 176 -0.57 11.02 -6.81
C TRP A 176 -0.48 10.50 -5.38
N TYR A 177 -0.59 9.18 -5.19
CA TYR A 177 -0.35 8.56 -3.88
C TYR A 177 1.10 8.73 -3.45
N TYR A 178 2.04 8.37 -4.31
CA TYR A 178 3.46 8.46 -4.00
C TYR A 178 3.98 9.88 -3.83
N ASP A 179 3.34 10.87 -4.46
CA ASP A 179 3.64 12.29 -4.25
C ASP A 179 3.29 12.76 -2.82
N LYS A 180 2.34 12.09 -2.16
CA LYS A 180 1.94 12.36 -0.77
C LYS A 180 2.54 11.38 0.24
N ARG A 181 3.02 10.23 -0.24
CA ARG A 181 3.59 9.13 0.54
C ARG A 181 4.90 8.64 -0.07
N PRO A 182 5.89 9.53 -0.28
CA PRO A 182 7.13 9.14 -0.94
C PRO A 182 7.95 8.19 -0.03
N PRO A 183 8.87 7.39 -0.59
CA PRO A 183 9.75 6.49 0.18
C PRO A 183 10.73 7.22 1.11
N GLY A 184 10.78 8.55 1.07
CA GLY A 184 11.74 9.37 1.79
C GLY A 184 13.11 9.36 1.11
N GLN A 185 14.16 9.42 1.91
CA GLN A 185 15.55 9.36 1.47
C GLN A 185 16.30 8.32 2.28
N CYS A 186 17.42 7.85 1.75
CA CYS A 186 18.34 7.03 2.52
C CYS A 186 19.52 7.85 3.03
N THR A 187 20.09 7.44 4.17
CA THR A 187 21.34 7.96 4.69
C THR A 187 22.11 6.81 5.35
N SER A 188 23.43 6.78 5.15
CA SER A 188 24.30 5.79 5.77
C SER A 188 24.79 6.31 7.12
N TYR A 189 24.15 5.90 8.21
CA TYR A 189 24.56 6.27 9.57
C TYR A 189 25.50 5.21 10.16
N ASN A 190 26.58 4.84 9.46
CA ASN A 190 27.57 3.83 9.84
C ASN A 190 26.97 2.48 10.30
N LEU A 191 27.07 1.46 9.42
CA LEU A 191 26.71 0.07 9.73
C LEU A 191 27.54 -0.50 10.89
#